data_AF-A0A8T4UV34-F1
#
_entry.id   AF-A0A8T4UV34-F1
#
_cell.length_a   1.000
_cell.length_b   1.000
_cell.length_c   1.000
_cell.angle_alpha   90.00
_cell.angle_beta   90.00
_cell.angle_gamma   90.00
#
_symmetry.space_group_name_H-M   'P 1'
#
loop_
_entity.id
_entity.type
_entity.pdbx_description
1 polymer ?
#
loop_
_entity_poly.entity_id
_entity_poly.type
_entity_poly.pdbx_seq_one_letter_code
_entity_poly.pdbx_strand_id
1 'polypeptide(L)' 'MNNKKFIKGLKEGFKNFGSGVSIIINTLLLLLVYFLGVGLTSIFAKLVGKHFLDVKLKKETYWVDYNLKKKSLQEYYKQY' A
#
# COMPACT_ATOMS: atom_id res chain seq x y z
N MET A 1 -29.49 -38.75 23.31
CA MET A 1 -28.48 -37.79 22.81
C MET A 1 -27.75 -37.21 24.02
N ASN A 2 -26.42 -37.15 24.02
CA ASN A 2 -25.67 -36.77 25.23
C ASN A 2 -25.71 -35.23 25.40
N ASN A 3 -26.59 -34.72 26.27
CA ASN A 3 -26.86 -33.28 26.45
C ASN A 3 -25.60 -32.43 26.68
N LYS A 4 -24.55 -33.02 27.26
CA LYS A 4 -23.24 -32.37 27.45
C LYS A 4 -22.55 -32.04 26.12
N LYS A 5 -22.66 -32.90 25.11
CA LYS A 5 -22.08 -32.65 23.77
C LYS A 5 -22.84 -31.55 23.03
N PHE A 6 -24.16 -31.50 23.18
CA PHE A 6 -25.00 -30.46 22.58
C PHE A 6 -24.67 -29.07 23.13
N ILE A 7 -24.62 -28.93 24.46
CA ILE A 7 -24.26 -27.65 25.10
C ILE A 7 -22.83 -27.22 24.74
N LYS A 8 -21.89 -28.17 24.65
CA LYS A 8 -20.52 -27.88 24.22
C LYS A 8 -20.48 -27.35 22.79
N GLY A 9 -21.16 -28.02 21.85
CA GLY A 9 -21.25 -27.57 20.46
C GLY A 9 -21.92 -26.20 20.32
N LEU A 10 -22.96 -25.94 21.09
CA LEU A 10 -23.63 -24.64 21.12
C LEU A 10 -22.70 -23.53 21.64
N LYS A 11 -22.00 -23.76 22.76
CA LYS A 11 -21.00 -22.82 23.29
C LYS A 11 -19.88 -22.52 22.29
N GLU A 12 -19.42 -23.54 21.58
CA GLU A 12 -18.36 -23.41 20.58
C GLU A 12 -18.84 -22.64 19.34
N GLY A 13 -20.08 -22.88 18.90
CA GLY A 13 -20.74 -22.08 17.86
C GLY A 13 -20.85 -20.60 18.23
N PHE A 14 -21.32 -20.28 19.45
CA PHE A 14 -21.38 -18.90 19.94
C PHE A 14 -20.01 -18.23 20.02
N LYS A 15 -18.97 -18.97 20.46
CA LYS A 15 -17.60 -18.46 20.52
C LYS A 15 -17.10 -18.09 19.11
N ASN A 16 -17.31 -18.96 18.13
CA ASN A 16 -16.89 -18.73 16.75
C ASN A 16 -17.66 -17.58 16.10
N PHE A 17 -18.97 -17.49 16.37
CA PHE A 17 -19.80 -16.36 15.91
C PHE A 17 -19.30 -15.03 16.48
N GLY A 18 -19.08 -14.96 17.80
CA GLY A 18 -18.55 -13.75 18.45
C GLY A 18 -17.16 -13.37 17.90
N SER A 19 -16.30 -14.36 17.65
CA SER A 19 -15.01 -14.14 17.01
C SER A 19 -15.15 -13.56 15.60
N GLY A 20 -16.08 -14.09 14.79
CA GLY A 20 -16.33 -13.58 13.44
C GLY A 20 -16.83 -12.14 13.43
N VAL A 21 -17.80 -11.82 14.29
CA VAL A 21 -18.32 -10.45 14.47
C VAL A 21 -17.20 -9.50 14.92
N SER A 22 -16.36 -9.93 15.86
CA SER A 22 -15.22 -9.13 16.34
C SER A 22 -14.23 -8.79 15.22
N ILE A 23 -13.91 -9.77 14.37
CA ILE A 23 -13.04 -9.54 13.20
C ILE A 23 -13.66 -8.50 12.28
N ILE A 24 -14.95 -8.64 11.93
CA ILE A 24 -15.64 -7.70 11.03
C ILE A 24 -15.60 -6.29 11.60
N ILE A 25 -15.94 -6.12 12.88
CA ILE A 25 -15.95 -4.81 13.53
C ILE A 25 -14.55 -4.20 13.53
N ASN A 26 -13.52 -4.97 13.89
CA ASN A 26 -12.14 -4.49 13.88
C ASN A 26 -11.67 -4.10 12.48
N THR A 27 -12.01 -4.88 11.45
CA THR A 27 -11.70 -4.54 10.06
C THR A 27 -12.38 -3.24 9.63
N LEU A 28 -13.66 -3.06 9.96
CA LEU A 28 -14.39 -1.82 9.67
C LEU A 28 -13.79 -0.62 10.40
N LEU A 29 -13.43 -0.78 11.67
CA LEU A 29 -12.80 0.27 12.46
C LEU A 29 -11.44 0.67 11.87
N LEU A 30 -10.61 -0.33 11.53
CA LEU A 30 -9.31 -0.09 10.88
C LEU A 30 -9.47 0.60 9.54
N LEU A 31 -10.45 0.19 8.74
CA LEU A 31 -10.74 0.80 7.46
C LEU A 31 -11.13 2.27 7.64
N LEU A 32 -12.02 2.58 8.58
CA LEU A 32 -12.42 3.94 8.90
C LEU A 32 -11.21 4.78 9.33
N VAL A 33 -10.39 4.28 10.26
CA VAL A 33 -9.17 4.95 10.73
C VAL A 33 -8.19 5.17 9.58
N TYR A 34 -8.04 4.20 8.66
CA TYR A 34 -7.17 4.33 7.51
C TYR A 34 -7.67 5.42 6.56
N PHE A 35 -8.96 5.44 6.25
CA PHE A 35 -9.55 6.47 5.39
C PHE A 35 -9.46 7.87 6.03
N LEU A 36 -9.70 8.01 7.33
CA LEU A 36 -9.55 9.30 7.99
C LEU A 36 -8.08 9.69 8.12
N GLY A 37 -7.22 8.82 8.61
CA GLY A 37 -5.79 9.11 8.78
C GLY A 37 -5.07 9.37 7.47
N VAL A 38 -5.08 8.39 6.56
CA VAL A 38 -4.40 8.48 5.25
C VAL A 38 -5.15 9.39 4.29
N GLY A 39 -6.48 9.34 4.26
CA GLY A 39 -7.27 10.20 3.39
C GLY A 39 -7.12 11.68 3.76
N LEU A 40 -7.27 12.04 5.04
CA LEU A 40 -7.07 13.43 5.47
C LEU A 40 -5.62 13.86 5.25
N THR A 41 -4.63 13.05 5.62
CA THR A 41 -3.22 13.41 5.36
C THR A 41 -2.94 13.61 3.87
N SER A 42 -3.54 12.83 2.97
CA SER A 42 -3.40 13.04 1.52
C SER A 42 -4.04 14.35 1.05
N ILE A 43 -5.18 14.74 1.63
CA ILE A 43 -5.86 16.01 1.35
C ILE A 43 -4.99 17.17 1.84
N PHE A 44 -4.51 17.11 3.09
CA PHE A 44 -3.61 18.12 3.64
C PHE A 44 -2.30 18.22 2.85
N ALA A 45 -1.71 17.09 2.44
CA ALA A 45 -0.50 17.09 1.61
C ALA A 45 -0.72 17.80 0.27
N LYS A 46 -1.88 17.55 -0.37
CA LYS A 46 -2.27 18.26 -1.61
C LYS A 46 -2.48 19.76 -1.37
N LEU A 47 -3.12 20.14 -0.25
CA LEU A 47 -3.35 21.55 0.10
C LEU A 47 -2.04 22.31 0.41
N VAL A 48 -1.06 21.65 1.03
CA VAL A 48 0.28 22.23 1.32
C VAL A 48 1.17 22.23 0.06
N GLY A 49 0.69 21.75 -1.08
CA GLY A 49 1.45 21.71 -2.33
C GLY A 49 2.62 20.73 -2.31
N LYS A 50 2.62 19.75 -1.40
CA LYS A 50 3.63 18.69 -1.39
C LYS A 50 3.33 17.69 -2.51
N HIS A 51 3.98 17.90 -3.64
CA HIS A 51 4.06 16.93 -4.72
C HIS A 51 5.11 15.86 -4.39
N PHE A 52 4.73 14.80 -3.69
CA PHE A 52 5.64 13.69 -3.39
C PHE A 52 6.21 12.99 -4.64
N LEU A 53 5.49 13.04 -5.76
CA LEU A 53 5.85 12.38 -7.02
C LEU A 53 6.22 13.34 -8.17
N ASP A 54 6.02 14.65 -8.01
CA ASP A 54 6.29 15.65 -9.06
C ASP A 54 7.56 16.48 -8.75
N VAL A 55 8.48 15.88 -7.97
CA VAL A 55 9.83 16.42 -7.85
C VAL A 55 10.49 16.21 -9.20
N LYS A 56 10.52 17.26 -10.03
CA LYS A 56 11.47 17.37 -11.14
C LYS A 56 12.87 17.36 -10.54
N LEU A 57 13.38 16.18 -10.19
CA LEU A 57 14.79 15.96 -9.95
C LEU A 57 15.47 16.46 -11.22
N LYS A 58 16.16 17.61 -11.13
CA LYS A 58 17.12 18.00 -12.17
C LYS A 58 17.95 16.74 -12.44
N LYS A 59 17.92 16.26 -13.69
CA LYS A 59 18.77 15.16 -14.13
C LYS A 59 20.24 15.62 -14.02
N GLU A 60 20.77 15.62 -12.81
CA GLU A 60 22.21 15.46 -12.55
C GLU A 60 22.51 13.97 -12.40
N THR A 61 21.79 13.14 -13.15
CA THR A 61 22.11 11.73 -13.25
C THR A 61 23.28 11.59 -14.23
N TYR A 62 24.27 10.78 -13.89
CA TYR A 62 25.36 10.37 -14.78
C TYR A 62 24.89 9.66 -16.07
N TRP A 63 23.58 9.43 -16.22
CA TRP A 63 22.96 8.90 -17.42
C TRP A 63 23.00 9.93 -18.55
N VAL A 64 23.91 9.71 -19.49
CA VAL A 64 23.92 10.39 -20.79
C VAL A 64 22.80 9.79 -21.65
N ASP A 65 21.95 10.63 -22.26
CA ASP A 65 20.97 10.16 -23.24
C ASP A 65 21.73 9.66 -24.49
N TYR A 66 21.89 8.34 -24.62
CA TYR A 66 22.54 7.71 -25.77
C TYR A 66 21.65 7.80 -27.00
N ASN A 67 21.74 8.92 -27.69
CA ASN A 67 21.13 9.09 -29.00
C ASN A 67 21.97 8.32 -30.04
N LEU A 68 21.68 7.02 -30.21
CA LEU A 68 22.37 6.07 -31.10
C LEU A 68 22.44 6.52 -32.58
N LYS A 69 21.70 7.56 -32.97
CA LYS A 69 21.69 8.12 -34.32
C LYS A 69 22.70 9.24 -34.55
N LYS A 70 23.29 9.83 -33.50
CA LYS A 70 24.09 11.07 -33.61
C LYS A 70 25.60 10.89 -33.46
N LYS A 71 26.06 9.82 -32.82
CA LYS A 71 27.49 9.60 -32.53
C LYS A 71 28.08 8.51 -33.42
N SER A 72 29.34 8.68 -33.80
CA SER A 72 30.04 7.69 -34.63
C SER A 72 30.26 6.40 -33.86
N LEU A 73 30.20 5.26 -34.55
CA LEU A 73 30.37 3.92 -33.98
C LEU A 73 31.66 3.81 -33.14
N GLN A 74 32.70 4.54 -33.52
CA GLN A 74 34.00 4.59 -32.85
C GLN A 74 33.94 5.21 -31.44
N GLU A 75 33.05 6.18 -31.19
CA GLU A 75 32.87 6.75 -29.85
C GLU A 75 32.18 5.76 -28.89
N TYR A 76 31.34 4.88 -29.41
CA TYR A 76 30.66 3.85 -28.63
C TYR A 76 31.64 2.78 -28.12
N TYR A 77 32.59 2.37 -28.96
CA TYR A 77 33.59 1.35 -28.60
C TYR A 77 34.63 1.81 -27.58
N LYS A 78 34.77 3.12 -27.31
CA LYS A 78 35.68 3.64 -26.28
C LYS A 78 35.13 3.52 -24.85
N GLN A 79 33.87 3.13 -24.71
CA GLN A 79 33.18 3.09 -23.42
C GLN A 79 33.32 1.74 -22.68
N TYR A 80 33.78 0.71 -23.39
CA TYR A 80 34.08 -0.62 -22.87
C TYR A 80 35.57 -0.92 -23.07
#